data_AF-A0A6A5AES6-F1
#
_entry.id   AF-A0A6A5AES6-F1
#
_cell.length_a   1.000
_cell.length_b   1.000
_cell.length_c   1.000
_cell.angle_alpha   90.00
_cell.angle_beta   90.00
_cell.angle_gamma   90.00
#
_symmetry.space_group_name_H-M   'P 1'
#
loop_
_entity.id
_entity.type
_entity.pdbx_description
1 polymer ?
#
loop_
_entity_poly.entity_id
_entity_poly.type
_entity_poly.pdbx_seq_one_letter_code
_entity_poly.pdbx_strand_id
1 'polypeptide(L)'
;MKVKLGNRMLKTKFRFWYSVIYDTLFSESVLAFLAYSTCGFLGLIATENRYLYYGFPLLDLVAINAGLRFVVKAMTTNTSKLTVTAVFGAVVIYVFALNGFYFQDEMTTESGTQECHSLMQCFVTHVHNGLLSGGGIGDYMSHSPLNYTVKASYFGRVGYDLGFYVVVIVLLLNLIQGIIIDAFTAVREASENKMTLQRQQCLVCNRSRSVIEAEGMANGVMNSFARHTDTKHNLFNYFFFVKYLKAKDDTDMNGMESFVFEKIKTKDMSWVPRV
;
A
#
# COMPACT_ATOMS: atom_id res chain seq x y z
N MET A 1 -10.33 -23.24 -48.95
CA MET A 1 -10.95 -22.94 -47.63
C MET A 1 -10.09 -23.38 -46.43
N LYS A 2 -9.47 -24.58 -46.44
CA LYS A 2 -8.57 -25.07 -45.35
C LYS A 2 -7.35 -24.17 -45.04
N VAL A 3 -6.74 -23.54 -46.04
CA VAL A 3 -5.55 -22.67 -45.86
C VAL A 3 -5.86 -21.38 -45.08
N LYS A 4 -7.05 -20.80 -45.27
CA LYS A 4 -7.50 -19.60 -44.50
C LYS A 4 -7.81 -19.92 -43.03
N LEU A 5 -8.24 -21.15 -42.70
CA LEU A 5 -8.47 -21.57 -41.32
C LEU A 5 -7.16 -21.79 -40.55
N GLY A 6 -6.17 -22.44 -41.15
CA GLY A 6 -4.86 -22.69 -40.53
C GLY A 6 -4.13 -21.40 -40.16
N ASN A 7 -4.16 -20.39 -41.04
CA ASN A 7 -3.53 -19.10 -40.79
C ASN A 7 -4.23 -18.27 -39.70
N ARG A 8 -5.56 -18.48 -39.53
CA ARG A 8 -6.35 -17.85 -38.46
C ARG A 8 -6.05 -18.47 -37.10
N MET A 9 -5.92 -19.81 -37.04
CA MET A 9 -5.51 -20.56 -35.85
C MET A 9 -4.07 -20.26 -35.40
N LEU A 10 -3.14 -20.08 -36.34
CA LEU A 10 -1.76 -19.72 -36.01
C LEU A 10 -1.69 -18.31 -35.40
N LYS A 11 -2.46 -17.35 -35.94
CA LYS A 11 -2.58 -16.00 -35.38
C LYS A 11 -3.22 -15.99 -33.99
N THR A 12 -4.25 -16.81 -33.73
CA THR A 12 -4.82 -16.91 -32.38
C THR A 12 -3.87 -17.57 -31.39
N LYS A 13 -3.15 -18.63 -31.78
CA LYS A 13 -2.11 -19.24 -30.93
C LYS A 13 -0.98 -18.26 -30.63
N PHE A 14 -0.53 -17.49 -31.61
CA PHE A 14 0.50 -16.47 -31.42
C PHE A 14 0.03 -15.35 -30.49
N ARG A 15 -1.18 -14.82 -30.68
CA ARG A 15 -1.78 -13.80 -29.79
C ARG A 15 -1.98 -14.32 -28.37
N PHE A 16 -2.38 -15.57 -28.22
CA PHE A 16 -2.50 -16.22 -26.92
C PHE A 16 -1.14 -16.30 -26.22
N TRP A 17 -0.11 -16.83 -26.89
CA TRP A 17 1.24 -16.91 -26.32
C TRP A 17 1.84 -15.53 -26.03
N TYR A 18 1.63 -14.55 -26.89
CA TYR A 18 2.05 -13.16 -26.64
C TYR A 18 1.38 -12.59 -25.39
N SER A 19 0.06 -12.75 -25.24
CA SER A 19 -0.67 -12.31 -24.04
C SER A 19 -0.19 -13.02 -22.79
N VAL A 20 -0.01 -14.35 -22.86
CA VAL A 20 0.47 -15.14 -21.72
C VAL A 20 1.87 -14.72 -21.30
N ILE A 21 2.79 -14.53 -22.25
CA ILE A 21 4.15 -14.08 -21.96
C ILE A 21 4.13 -12.67 -21.38
N TYR A 22 3.35 -11.76 -21.97
CA TYR A 22 3.22 -10.40 -21.47
C TYR A 22 2.65 -10.38 -20.04
N ASP A 23 1.53 -11.05 -19.80
CA ASP A 23 0.89 -11.11 -18.48
C ASP A 23 1.79 -11.80 -17.44
N THR A 24 2.55 -12.82 -17.84
CA THR A 24 3.49 -13.51 -16.93
C THR A 24 4.70 -12.65 -16.61
N LEU A 25 5.28 -11.98 -17.61
CA LEU A 25 6.50 -11.20 -17.46
C LEU A 25 6.27 -9.91 -16.67
N PHE A 26 5.07 -9.32 -16.77
CA PHE A 26 4.67 -8.13 -16.02
C PHE A 26 3.92 -8.43 -14.72
N SER A 27 3.86 -9.69 -14.30
CA SER A 27 3.37 -10.05 -12.97
C SER A 27 4.31 -9.53 -11.89
N GLU A 28 3.77 -8.91 -10.83
CA GLU A 28 4.54 -8.30 -9.74
C GLU A 28 5.57 -9.26 -9.13
N SER A 29 5.18 -10.52 -8.92
CA SER A 29 6.06 -11.54 -8.35
C SER A 29 7.20 -11.90 -9.31
N VAL A 30 6.93 -12.00 -10.61
CA VAL A 30 7.94 -12.34 -11.62
C VAL A 30 8.93 -11.18 -11.78
N LEU A 31 8.44 -9.95 -11.82
CA LEU A 31 9.29 -8.75 -11.84
C LEU A 31 10.21 -8.67 -10.60
N ALA A 32 9.68 -8.98 -9.40
CA ALA A 32 10.49 -9.01 -8.18
C ALA A 32 11.58 -10.08 -8.25
N PHE A 33 11.25 -11.31 -8.63
CA PHE A 33 12.24 -12.39 -8.75
C PHE A 33 13.26 -12.14 -9.87
N LEU A 34 12.85 -11.53 -10.99
CA LEU A 34 13.76 -11.09 -12.05
C LEU A 34 14.70 -10.00 -11.56
N ALA A 35 14.20 -9.01 -10.81
CA ALA A 35 15.04 -7.97 -10.20
C ALA A 35 16.07 -8.57 -9.24
N TYR A 36 15.66 -9.48 -8.34
CA TYR A 36 16.57 -10.16 -7.42
C TYR A 36 17.61 -11.01 -8.14
N SER A 37 17.20 -11.74 -9.19
CA SER A 37 18.10 -12.55 -10.00
C SER A 37 19.09 -11.68 -10.79
N THR A 38 18.65 -10.52 -11.28
CA THR A 38 19.50 -9.52 -11.94
C THR A 38 20.51 -8.93 -10.95
N CYS A 39 20.09 -8.57 -9.74
CA CYS A 39 20.98 -8.16 -8.67
C CYS A 39 22.01 -9.26 -8.35
N GLY A 40 21.59 -10.53 -8.25
CA GLY A 40 22.50 -11.66 -8.04
C GLY A 40 23.55 -11.81 -9.14
N PHE A 41 23.14 -11.66 -10.40
CA PHE A 41 24.05 -11.71 -11.55
C PHE A 41 25.01 -10.51 -11.59
N LEU A 42 24.52 -9.29 -11.35
CA LEU A 42 25.33 -8.09 -11.26
C LEU A 42 26.35 -8.16 -10.10
N GLY A 43 25.99 -8.81 -8.99
CA GLY A 43 26.91 -9.08 -7.88
C GLY A 43 28.09 -9.99 -8.26
N LEU A 44 27.91 -10.89 -9.22
CA LEU A 44 29.00 -11.73 -9.73
C LEU A 44 29.97 -10.94 -10.62
N ILE A 45 29.44 -10.01 -11.44
CA ILE A 45 30.23 -9.22 -12.39
C ILE A 45 30.94 -8.03 -11.71
N ALA A 46 30.27 -7.35 -10.77
CA ALA A 46 30.83 -6.18 -10.11
C ALA A 46 31.89 -6.59 -9.07
N THR A 47 33.13 -6.11 -9.25
CA THR A 47 34.26 -6.41 -8.36
C THR A 47 34.32 -5.47 -7.15
N GLU A 48 34.05 -4.17 -7.31
CA GLU A 48 34.21 -3.18 -6.23
C GLU A 48 32.94 -2.99 -5.37
N ASN A 49 31.75 -3.23 -5.94
CA ASN A 49 30.45 -2.95 -5.29
C ASN A 49 29.59 -4.20 -5.05
N ARG A 50 30.21 -5.38 -4.98
CA ARG A 50 29.54 -6.68 -4.87
C ARG A 50 28.52 -6.77 -3.72
N TYR A 51 28.89 -6.24 -2.55
CA TYR A 51 28.07 -6.32 -1.34
C TYR A 51 26.75 -5.54 -1.46
N LEU A 52 26.71 -4.45 -2.24
CA LEU A 52 25.48 -3.67 -2.46
C LEU A 52 24.43 -4.49 -3.21
N TYR A 53 24.85 -5.25 -4.23
CA TYR A 53 23.94 -6.05 -5.06
C TYR A 53 23.34 -7.24 -4.30
N TYR A 54 24.11 -7.88 -3.43
CA TYR A 54 23.58 -8.95 -2.57
C TYR A 54 22.71 -8.43 -1.41
N GLY A 55 22.80 -7.13 -1.09
CA GLY A 55 21.95 -6.49 -0.08
C GLY A 55 20.48 -6.35 -0.50
N PHE A 56 20.19 -5.99 -1.75
CA PHE A 56 18.81 -5.75 -2.21
C PHE A 56 17.87 -6.97 -2.08
N PRO A 57 18.29 -8.20 -2.44
CA PRO A 57 17.47 -9.40 -2.23
C PRO A 57 17.06 -9.66 -0.77
N LEU A 58 17.74 -9.10 0.24
CA LEU A 58 17.31 -9.24 1.64
C LEU A 58 15.94 -8.58 1.90
N LEU A 59 15.51 -7.64 1.06
CA LEU A 59 14.16 -7.05 1.16
C LEU A 59 13.05 -8.08 0.97
N ASP A 60 13.33 -9.25 0.40
CA ASP A 60 12.38 -10.36 0.29
C ASP A 60 11.91 -10.87 1.68
N LEU A 61 12.65 -10.56 2.75
CA LEU A 61 12.22 -10.79 4.13
C LEU A 61 10.84 -10.18 4.43
N VAL A 62 10.53 -9.01 3.84
CA VAL A 62 9.22 -8.34 3.96
C VAL A 62 8.12 -9.18 3.33
N ALA A 63 8.41 -9.84 2.20
CA ALA A 63 7.46 -10.72 1.54
C ALA A 63 7.28 -12.02 2.34
N ILE A 64 8.34 -12.59 2.92
CA ILE A 64 8.28 -13.85 3.66
C ILE A 64 7.53 -13.68 5.00
N ASN A 65 7.78 -12.59 5.74
CA ASN A 65 7.21 -12.39 7.07
C ASN A 65 5.83 -11.70 7.01
N ALA A 66 4.80 -12.39 7.50
CA ALA A 66 3.43 -11.86 7.52
C ALA A 66 3.27 -10.56 8.35
N GLY A 67 4.04 -10.41 9.43
CA GLY A 67 4.04 -9.20 10.27
C GLY A 67 4.66 -8.00 9.56
N LEU A 68 5.79 -8.17 8.88
CA LEU A 68 6.40 -7.10 8.08
C LEU A 68 5.52 -6.70 6.89
N ARG A 69 4.89 -7.68 6.24
CA ARG A 69 3.90 -7.41 5.19
C ARG A 69 2.73 -6.58 5.70
N PHE A 70 2.27 -6.82 6.94
CA PHE A 70 1.24 -6.01 7.57
C PHE A 70 1.69 -4.55 7.77
N VAL A 71 2.93 -4.35 8.25
CA VAL A 71 3.52 -3.00 8.41
C VAL A 71 3.57 -2.24 7.08
N VAL A 72 4.11 -2.88 6.04
CA VAL A 72 4.18 -2.24 4.71
C VAL A 72 2.79 -1.97 4.14
N LYS A 73 1.85 -2.91 4.31
CA LYS A 73 0.46 -2.72 3.89
C LYS A 73 -0.19 -1.53 4.61
N ALA A 74 0.01 -1.39 5.92
CA ALA A 74 -0.50 -0.25 6.68
C ALA A 74 0.04 1.07 6.12
N MET A 75 1.35 1.15 5.89
CA MET A 75 1.96 2.36 5.30
C MET A 75 1.47 2.64 3.88
N THR A 76 1.23 1.62 3.04
CA THR A 76 0.79 1.81 1.66
C THR A 76 -0.69 2.15 1.51
N THR A 77 -1.53 1.74 2.47
CA THR A 77 -3.00 1.91 2.40
C THR A 77 -3.42 3.38 2.34
N ASN A 78 -2.70 4.27 3.04
CA ASN A 78 -3.00 5.72 3.10
C ASN A 78 -1.97 6.59 2.35
N THR A 79 -1.23 6.02 1.39
CA THR A 79 -0.20 6.73 0.60
C THR A 79 -0.70 8.04 0.00
N SER A 80 -1.92 8.09 -0.53
CA SER A 80 -2.50 9.32 -1.08
C SER A 80 -2.52 10.48 -0.08
N LYS A 81 -3.01 10.24 1.15
CA LYS A 81 -3.05 11.26 2.21
C LYS A 81 -1.65 11.68 2.65
N LEU A 82 -0.74 10.70 2.76
CA LEU A 82 0.64 10.94 3.14
C LEU A 82 1.37 11.79 2.09
N THR A 83 1.22 11.48 0.80
CA THR A 83 1.83 12.24 -0.29
C THR A 83 1.31 13.67 -0.35
N VAL A 84 -0.01 13.88 -0.24
CA VAL A 84 -0.58 15.24 -0.22
C VAL A 84 -0.05 16.05 0.96
N THR A 85 0.04 15.43 2.13
CA THR A 85 0.60 16.06 3.34
C THR A 85 2.07 16.41 3.18
N ALA A 86 2.87 15.50 2.60
CA ALA A 86 4.28 15.74 2.35
C ALA A 86 4.50 16.88 1.35
N VAL A 87 3.67 16.96 0.30
CA VAL A 87 3.69 18.08 -0.67
C VAL A 87 3.31 19.40 0.02
N PHE A 88 2.25 19.40 0.84
CA PHE A 88 1.89 20.58 1.64
C PHE A 88 3.02 21.00 2.57
N GLY A 89 3.66 20.05 3.26
CA GLY A 89 4.80 20.33 4.12
C GLY A 89 6.00 20.89 3.36
N ALA A 90 6.29 20.36 2.17
CA ALA A 90 7.34 20.90 1.29
C ALA A 90 7.04 22.35 0.88
N VAL A 91 5.78 22.69 0.56
CA VAL A 91 5.37 24.07 0.26
C VAL A 91 5.55 24.98 1.49
N VAL A 92 5.16 24.52 2.69
CA VAL A 92 5.36 25.29 3.92
C VAL A 92 6.85 25.55 4.19
N ILE A 93 7.69 24.51 4.10
CA ILE A 93 9.14 24.64 4.26
C ILE A 93 9.73 25.58 3.21
N TYR A 94 9.23 25.53 1.97
CA TYR A 94 9.65 26.43 0.90
C TYR A 94 9.31 27.89 1.19
N VAL A 95 8.16 28.19 1.80
CA VAL A 95 7.82 29.55 2.26
C VAL A 95 8.79 30.02 3.35
N PHE A 96 9.14 29.17 4.31
CA PHE A 96 10.18 29.50 5.29
C PHE A 96 11.53 29.76 4.60
N ALA A 97 11.95 28.88 3.69
CA ALA A 97 13.20 29.06 2.94
C ALA A 97 13.21 30.34 2.10
N LEU A 98 12.09 30.76 1.51
CA LEU A 98 11.96 32.05 0.81
C LEU A 98 12.21 33.24 1.73
N ASN A 99 11.59 33.23 2.92
CA ASN A 99 11.82 34.25 3.93
C ASN A 99 13.29 34.23 4.37
N GLY A 100 13.86 33.05 4.64
CA GLY A 100 15.25 32.92 5.02
C GLY A 100 16.24 33.40 3.96
N PHE A 101 15.95 33.17 2.68
CA PHE A 101 16.74 33.67 1.56
C PHE A 101 16.66 35.20 1.44
N TYR A 102 15.50 35.80 1.68
CA TYR A 102 15.36 37.26 1.65
C TYR A 102 16.04 37.94 2.85
N PHE A 103 15.99 37.31 4.02
CA PHE A 103 16.62 37.77 5.26
C PHE A 103 18.01 37.12 5.49
N GLN A 104 18.77 36.92 4.41
CA GLN A 104 20.07 36.23 4.39
C GLN A 104 21.15 36.83 5.31
N ASP A 105 21.09 38.12 5.59
CA ASP A 105 22.09 38.81 6.44
C ASP A 105 22.05 38.32 7.89
N GLU A 106 20.94 37.69 8.31
CA GLU A 106 20.77 37.05 9.61
C GLU A 106 21.11 35.55 9.59
N MET A 107 21.46 35.00 8.42
CA MET A 107 21.78 33.58 8.19
C MET A 107 23.27 33.35 7.88
N THR A 108 24.14 33.96 8.66
CA THR A 108 25.58 33.71 8.61
C THR A 108 25.96 32.58 9.56
N THR A 109 26.93 31.75 9.20
CA THR A 109 27.52 30.73 10.09
C THR A 109 28.69 31.30 10.88
N GLU A 110 29.23 30.53 11.83
CA GLU A 110 30.45 30.87 12.60
C GLU A 110 31.64 31.29 11.72
N SER A 111 31.71 30.83 10.47
CA SER A 111 32.72 31.17 9.47
C SER A 111 32.45 32.47 8.70
N GLY A 112 31.31 33.13 8.93
CA GLY A 112 30.88 34.33 8.18
C GLY A 112 30.50 34.05 6.73
N THR A 113 30.35 32.78 6.35
CA THR A 113 29.94 32.37 5.01
C THR A 113 28.42 32.32 4.90
N GLN A 114 27.88 32.83 3.80
CA GLN A 114 26.45 32.67 3.48
C GLN A 114 26.22 31.23 3.02
N GLU A 115 25.47 30.43 3.79
CA GLU A 115 25.24 29.01 3.47
C GLU A 115 24.26 28.78 2.31
N CYS A 116 23.52 29.83 1.91
CA CYS A 116 22.41 29.74 0.97
C CYS A 116 22.58 30.72 -0.20
N HIS A 117 23.43 30.41 -1.18
CA HIS A 117 23.65 31.31 -2.34
C HIS A 117 22.53 31.27 -3.39
N SER A 118 21.74 30.20 -3.41
CA SER A 118 20.59 30.05 -4.31
C SER A 118 19.34 29.65 -3.54
N LEU A 119 18.17 29.99 -4.07
CA LEU A 119 16.89 29.60 -3.47
C LEU A 119 16.77 28.08 -3.31
N MET A 120 17.24 27.31 -4.30
CA MET A 120 17.22 25.85 -4.26
C MET A 120 18.13 25.31 -3.15
N GLN A 121 19.33 25.88 -2.99
CA GLN A 121 20.23 25.53 -1.89
C GLN A 121 19.58 25.86 -0.54
N CYS A 122 18.96 27.04 -0.42
CA CYS A 122 18.24 27.43 0.81
C CYS A 122 17.12 26.45 1.15
N PHE A 123 16.31 26.05 0.17
CA PHE A 123 15.26 25.06 0.36
C PHE A 123 15.82 23.70 0.82
N VAL A 124 16.86 23.19 0.16
CA VAL A 124 17.50 21.91 0.53
C VAL A 124 18.09 22.00 1.94
N THR A 125 18.72 23.12 2.31
CA THR A 125 19.23 23.36 3.67
C THR A 125 18.10 23.33 4.71
N HIS A 126 16.94 23.95 4.44
CA HIS A 126 15.79 23.91 5.35
C HIS A 126 15.15 22.52 5.43
N VAL A 127 15.13 21.75 4.34
CA VAL A 127 14.66 20.36 4.36
C VAL A 127 15.62 19.45 5.13
N HIS A 128 16.93 19.59 4.90
CA HIS A 128 17.93 18.73 5.54
C HIS A 128 18.18 19.13 6.99
N ASN A 129 18.75 20.31 7.23
CA ASN A 129 19.12 20.75 8.57
C ASN A 129 17.90 21.20 9.37
N GLY A 130 16.91 21.82 8.73
CA GLY A 130 15.70 22.24 9.43
C GLY A 130 14.87 21.07 9.97
N LEU A 131 14.79 19.93 9.27
CA LEU A 131 14.04 18.77 9.77
C LEU A 131 14.86 17.83 10.65
N LEU A 132 16.17 17.73 10.45
CA LEU A 132 17.04 16.82 11.21
C LEU A 132 17.55 17.43 12.52
N SER A 133 17.71 18.76 12.60
CA SER A 133 18.06 19.43 13.85
C SER A 133 16.85 19.44 14.78
N GLY A 134 17.01 18.90 16.00
CA GLY A 134 15.90 18.71 16.95
C GLY A 134 15.18 20.01 17.36
N GLY A 135 15.85 21.16 17.26
CA GLY A 135 15.27 22.49 17.49
C GLY A 135 14.80 23.22 16.22
N GLY A 136 14.80 22.57 15.06
CA GLY A 136 14.48 23.19 13.78
C GLY A 136 15.65 23.98 13.18
N ILE A 137 15.35 24.85 12.22
CA ILE A 137 16.37 25.67 11.54
C ILE A 137 17.11 26.65 12.47
N GLY A 138 16.46 27.06 13.56
CA GLY A 138 17.06 27.94 14.55
C GLY A 138 18.26 27.31 15.25
N ASP A 139 18.24 25.99 15.49
CA ASP A 139 19.34 25.25 16.12
C ASP A 139 20.58 25.23 15.21
N TYR A 140 20.39 24.91 13.92
CA TYR A 140 21.44 24.94 12.90
C TYR A 140 22.10 26.32 12.74
N MET A 141 21.35 27.39 13.02
CA MET A 141 21.79 28.77 12.79
C MET A 141 22.15 29.52 14.07
N SER A 142 21.90 28.93 15.24
CA SER A 142 22.20 29.47 16.57
C SER A 142 23.70 29.67 16.82
N HIS A 143 24.54 29.09 15.98
CA HIS A 143 25.99 29.28 15.92
C HIS A 143 26.39 30.75 15.68
N SER A 144 25.49 31.58 15.13
CA SER A 144 25.66 33.04 15.10
C SER A 144 24.97 33.71 16.28
N PRO A 145 25.69 34.46 17.14
CA PRO A 145 25.10 35.05 18.33
C PRO A 145 24.05 36.09 17.97
N LEU A 146 22.83 35.91 18.49
CA LEU A 146 21.73 36.86 18.33
C LEU A 146 22.14 38.23 18.89
N ASN A 147 22.24 39.23 18.02
CA ASN A 147 22.67 40.56 18.41
C ASN A 147 21.48 41.40 18.90
N TYR A 148 21.36 41.58 20.22
CA TYR A 148 20.29 42.38 20.84
C TYR A 148 20.38 43.89 20.54
N THR A 149 21.46 44.38 19.90
CA THR A 149 21.61 45.80 19.56
C THR A 149 20.53 46.30 18.60
N VAL A 150 20.01 45.43 17.72
CA VAL A 150 18.89 45.74 16.81
C VAL A 150 17.67 44.93 17.24
N LYS A 151 16.88 45.48 18.16
CA LYS A 151 15.71 44.80 18.76
C LYS A 151 14.74 44.23 17.72
N ALA A 152 14.51 44.93 16.61
CA ALA A 152 13.57 44.48 15.57
C ALA A 152 14.01 43.18 14.87
N SER A 153 15.29 43.09 14.50
CA SER A 153 15.91 41.88 13.91
C SER A 153 15.91 40.73 14.92
N TYR A 154 16.29 41.00 16.18
CA TYR A 154 16.27 40.00 17.25
C TYR A 154 14.89 39.34 17.43
N PHE A 155 13.82 40.14 17.58
CA PHE A 155 12.48 39.58 17.76
C PHE A 155 11.92 38.93 16.50
N GLY A 156 12.21 39.48 15.31
CA GLY A 156 11.85 38.87 14.03
C GLY A 156 12.47 37.49 13.89
N ARG A 157 13.73 37.37 14.26
CA ARG A 157 14.50 36.13 14.21
C ARG A 157 14.00 35.06 15.18
N VAL A 158 13.76 35.43 16.44
CA VAL A 158 13.18 34.53 17.45
C VAL A 158 11.79 34.05 17.01
N GLY A 159 10.97 34.95 16.45
CA GLY A 159 9.66 34.60 15.91
C GLY A 159 9.74 33.64 14.72
N TYR A 160 10.72 33.83 13.83
CA TYR A 160 10.98 32.94 12.70
C TYR A 160 11.39 31.53 13.15
N ASP A 161 12.38 31.42 14.03
CA ASP A 161 12.89 30.14 14.53
C ASP A 161 11.82 29.37 15.31
N LEU A 162 11.09 30.05 16.20
CA LEU A 162 9.97 29.45 16.94
C LEU A 162 8.81 29.07 16.03
N GLY A 163 8.50 29.92 15.04
CA GLY A 163 7.47 29.67 14.04
C GLY A 163 7.76 28.42 13.22
N PHE A 164 9.01 28.25 12.75
CA PHE A 164 9.44 27.05 12.05
C PHE A 164 9.32 25.81 12.94
N TYR A 165 9.79 25.89 14.19
CA TYR A 165 9.69 24.77 15.13
C TYR A 165 8.24 24.33 15.39
N VAL A 166 7.34 25.27 15.69
CA VAL A 166 5.94 24.95 15.98
C VAL A 166 5.23 24.43 14.71
N VAL A 167 5.36 25.12 13.58
CA VAL A 167 4.62 24.76 12.37
C VAL A 167 5.17 23.49 11.73
N VAL A 168 6.49 23.40 11.53
CA VAL A 168 7.08 22.30 10.76
C VAL A 168 7.34 21.08 11.64
N ILE A 169 8.02 21.26 12.78
CA ILE A 169 8.40 20.12 13.62
C ILE A 169 7.20 19.63 14.42
N VAL A 170 6.54 20.52 15.18
CA VAL A 170 5.46 20.10 16.08
C VAL A 170 4.17 19.79 15.31
N LEU A 171 3.73 20.63 14.37
CA LEU A 171 2.44 20.39 13.70
C LEU A 171 2.58 19.41 12.52
N LEU A 172 3.46 19.65 11.55
CA LEU A 172 3.52 18.81 10.34
C LEU A 172 4.01 17.38 10.64
N LEU A 173 5.07 17.19 11.41
CA LEU A 173 5.57 15.82 11.68
C LEU A 173 4.60 15.01 12.55
N ASN A 174 3.96 15.62 13.55
CA ASN A 174 2.94 14.92 14.35
C ASN A 174 1.68 14.62 13.52
N LEU A 175 1.32 15.47 12.56
CA LEU A 175 0.23 15.17 11.64
C LEU A 175 0.57 13.99 10.72
N ILE A 176 1.81 13.88 10.21
CA ILE A 176 2.26 12.72 9.45
C ILE A 176 2.21 11.45 10.31
N GLN A 177 2.72 11.50 11.55
CA GLN A 177 2.64 10.37 12.49
C GLN A 177 1.20 9.97 12.78
N GLY A 178 0.29 10.94 12.96
CA GLY A 178 -1.14 10.70 13.13
C GLY A 178 -1.76 9.94 11.95
N ILE A 179 -1.47 10.36 10.71
CA ILE A 179 -1.95 9.67 9.50
C ILE A 179 -1.43 8.22 9.44
N ILE A 180 -0.18 7.99 9.86
CA ILE A 180 0.40 6.65 9.92
C ILE A 180 -0.34 5.79 10.95
N ILE A 181 -0.56 6.31 12.17
CA ILE A 181 -1.29 5.61 13.23
C ILE A 181 -2.71 5.24 12.78
N ASP A 182 -3.43 6.17 12.15
CA ASP A 182 -4.76 5.93 11.60
C ASP A 182 -4.75 4.80 10.55
N ALA A 183 -3.70 4.74 9.72
CA ALA A 183 -3.53 3.68 8.73
C ALA A 183 -3.35 2.30 9.39
N PHE A 184 -2.52 2.23 10.44
CA PHE A 184 -2.32 1.00 11.21
C PHE A 184 -3.62 0.51 11.86
N THR A 185 -4.37 1.44 12.47
CA THR A 185 -5.67 1.14 13.09
C THR A 185 -6.67 0.64 12.05
N ALA A 186 -6.80 1.31 10.90
CA ALA A 186 -7.73 0.91 9.85
C ALA A 186 -7.42 -0.49 9.27
N VAL A 187 -6.14 -0.81 9.01
CA VAL A 187 -5.77 -2.14 8.51
C VAL A 187 -6.01 -3.22 9.57
N ARG A 188 -5.82 -2.91 10.85
CA ARG A 188 -6.14 -3.82 11.96
C ARG A 188 -7.65 -4.08 12.04
N GLU A 189 -8.47 -3.03 12.05
CA GLU A 189 -9.93 -3.13 12.08
C GLU A 189 -10.47 -3.93 10.88
N ALA A 190 -9.96 -3.68 9.67
CA ALA A 190 -10.36 -4.46 8.49
C ALA A 190 -10.03 -5.96 8.64
N SER A 191 -8.89 -6.28 9.24
CA SER A 191 -8.48 -7.66 9.52
C SER A 191 -9.42 -8.32 10.54
N GLU A 192 -9.72 -7.64 11.64
CA GLU A 192 -10.62 -8.12 12.70
C GLU A 192 -12.07 -8.26 12.19
N ASN A 193 -12.55 -7.30 11.40
CA ASN A 193 -13.85 -7.35 10.75
C ASN A 193 -13.97 -8.55 9.80
N LYS A 194 -12.94 -8.82 9.00
CA LYS A 194 -12.92 -10.00 8.12
C LYS A 194 -13.03 -11.31 8.92
N MET A 195 -12.29 -11.43 10.03
CA MET A 195 -12.35 -12.61 10.90
C MET A 195 -13.73 -12.74 11.58
N THR A 196 -14.31 -11.62 11.99
CA THR A 196 -15.64 -11.57 12.63
C THR A 196 -16.73 -12.00 11.64
N LEU A 197 -16.74 -11.46 10.42
CA LEU A 197 -17.70 -11.87 9.37
C LEU A 197 -17.60 -13.37 9.08
N GLN A 198 -16.39 -13.92 8.94
CA GLN A 198 -16.21 -15.36 8.72
C GLN A 198 -16.79 -16.21 9.87
N ARG A 199 -16.76 -15.71 11.11
CA ARG A 199 -17.26 -16.43 12.30
C ARG A 199 -18.74 -16.22 12.57
N GLN A 200 -19.31 -15.11 12.10
CA GLN A 200 -20.67 -14.68 12.47
C GLN A 200 -21.70 -14.85 11.36
N GLN A 201 -21.31 -15.07 10.11
CA GLN A 201 -22.25 -15.25 9.01
C GLN A 201 -21.78 -16.32 8.04
N CYS A 202 -22.73 -17.01 7.40
CA CYS A 202 -22.41 -17.96 6.35
C CYS A 202 -22.10 -17.21 5.04
N LEU A 203 -20.96 -17.52 4.40
CA LEU A 203 -20.52 -16.87 3.17
C LEU A 203 -21.46 -17.12 1.96
N VAL A 204 -22.19 -18.24 1.96
CA VAL A 204 -23.06 -18.62 0.83
C VAL A 204 -24.43 -17.95 0.95
N CYS A 205 -25.13 -18.16 2.08
CA CYS A 205 -26.49 -17.66 2.25
C CYS A 205 -26.61 -16.34 2.99
N ASN A 206 -25.51 -15.78 3.48
CA ASN A 206 -25.48 -14.52 4.24
C ASN A 206 -26.36 -14.48 5.51
N ARG A 207 -26.74 -15.64 6.05
CA ARG A 207 -27.47 -15.74 7.32
C ARG A 207 -26.51 -15.65 8.50
N SER A 208 -26.92 -14.95 9.55
CA SER A 208 -26.14 -14.85 10.78
C SER A 208 -26.08 -16.19 11.52
N ARG A 209 -25.00 -16.38 12.27
CA ARG A 209 -24.76 -17.55 13.10
C ARG A 209 -25.85 -17.72 14.16
N SER A 210 -26.30 -16.62 14.76
CA SER A 210 -27.36 -16.67 15.79
C SER A 210 -28.66 -17.27 15.24
N VAL A 211 -29.06 -16.91 14.02
CA VAL A 211 -30.26 -17.43 13.39
C VAL A 211 -30.12 -18.92 13.06
N ILE A 212 -28.99 -19.35 12.51
CA ILE A 212 -28.74 -20.75 12.16
C ILE A 212 -28.66 -21.64 13.42
N GLU A 213 -28.04 -21.15 14.48
CA GLU A 213 -27.96 -21.87 15.75
C GLU A 213 -29.32 -21.95 16.44
N ALA A 214 -30.14 -20.89 16.40
CA ALA A 214 -31.50 -20.90 16.94
C ALA A 214 -32.39 -21.93 16.24
N GLU A 215 -32.35 -22.00 14.90
CA GLU A 215 -33.07 -23.03 14.13
C GLU A 215 -32.55 -24.44 14.42
N GLY A 216 -31.24 -24.58 14.62
CA GLY A 216 -30.64 -25.85 15.02
C GLY A 216 -31.15 -26.34 16.37
N MET A 217 -31.15 -25.45 17.37
CA MET A 217 -31.63 -25.74 18.71
C MET A 217 -33.12 -26.12 18.72
N ALA A 218 -33.96 -25.45 17.93
CA ALA A 218 -35.37 -25.81 17.78
C ALA A 218 -35.56 -27.23 17.22
N ASN A 219 -34.60 -27.74 16.45
CA ASN A 219 -34.58 -29.08 15.89
C ASN A 219 -33.75 -30.08 16.73
N GLY A 220 -33.31 -29.71 17.94
CA GLY A 220 -32.50 -30.57 18.82
C GLY A 220 -31.06 -30.79 18.34
N VAL A 221 -30.56 -29.95 17.42
CA VAL A 221 -29.22 -30.07 16.84
C VAL A 221 -28.30 -28.99 17.39
N MET A 222 -27.22 -29.41 18.06
CA MET A 222 -26.14 -28.53 18.51
C MET A 222 -25.10 -28.28 17.40
N ASN A 223 -24.37 -27.16 17.50
CA ASN A 223 -23.35 -26.75 16.53
C ASN A 223 -23.88 -26.69 15.08
N SER A 224 -25.09 -26.13 14.93
CA SER A 224 -25.79 -26.06 13.66
C SER A 224 -25.02 -25.22 12.64
N PHE A 225 -24.33 -24.16 13.09
CA PHE A 225 -23.57 -23.30 12.18
C PHE A 225 -22.38 -24.03 11.55
N ALA A 226 -21.59 -24.74 12.34
CA ALA A 226 -20.44 -25.49 11.84
C ALA A 226 -20.88 -26.57 10.83
N ARG A 227 -21.95 -27.31 11.16
CA ARG A 227 -22.53 -28.29 10.25
C ARG A 227 -23.08 -27.65 8.98
N HIS A 228 -23.74 -26.50 9.10
CA HIS A 228 -24.27 -25.75 7.97
C HIS A 228 -23.17 -25.33 7.00
N THR A 229 -22.06 -24.79 7.48
CA THR A 229 -20.93 -24.38 6.63
C THR A 229 -20.14 -25.54 6.06
N ASP A 230 -20.09 -26.69 6.75
CA ASP A 230 -19.29 -27.83 6.31
C ASP A 230 -20.05 -28.77 5.36
N THR A 231 -21.35 -28.98 5.60
CA THR A 231 -22.15 -29.98 4.87
C THR A 231 -23.12 -29.37 3.86
N LYS A 232 -23.83 -28.31 4.24
CA LYS A 232 -24.84 -27.68 3.37
C LYS A 232 -24.20 -26.63 2.45
N HIS A 233 -23.48 -25.68 3.03
CA HIS A 233 -22.93 -24.50 2.37
C HIS A 233 -21.41 -24.48 2.41
N ASN A 234 -20.80 -25.60 2.00
CA ASN A 234 -19.35 -25.68 1.84
C ASN A 234 -18.90 -24.96 0.58
N LEU A 235 -18.05 -23.96 0.73
CA LEU A 235 -17.55 -23.14 -0.39
C LEU A 235 -16.90 -23.96 -1.51
N PHE A 236 -16.16 -25.02 -1.15
CA PHE A 236 -15.44 -25.84 -2.13
C PHE A 236 -16.39 -26.69 -2.96
N ASN A 237 -17.50 -27.15 -2.39
CA ASN A 237 -18.50 -27.91 -3.15
C ASN A 237 -19.12 -27.07 -4.26
N TYR A 238 -19.36 -25.77 -4.03
CA TYR A 238 -19.82 -24.84 -5.08
C TYR A 238 -18.76 -24.68 -6.18
N PHE A 239 -17.49 -24.53 -5.80
CA PHE A 239 -16.39 -24.43 -6.78
C PHE A 239 -16.26 -25.71 -7.63
N PHE A 240 -16.31 -26.89 -7.00
CA PHE A 240 -16.27 -28.16 -7.71
C PHE A 240 -17.48 -28.36 -8.61
N PHE A 241 -18.67 -27.94 -8.18
CA PHE A 241 -19.88 -28.01 -8.98
C PHE A 241 -19.80 -27.13 -10.24
N VAL A 242 -19.29 -25.90 -10.13
CA VAL A 242 -19.05 -25.03 -11.30
C VAL A 242 -18.06 -25.66 -12.27
N LYS A 243 -16.98 -26.28 -11.77
CA LYS A 243 -16.01 -26.98 -12.62
C LYS A 243 -16.61 -28.23 -13.27
N TYR A 244 -17.42 -28.99 -12.54
CA TYR A 244 -18.15 -30.15 -13.02
C TYR A 244 -19.07 -29.77 -14.19
N LEU A 245 -19.89 -28.73 -14.03
CA LEU A 245 -20.79 -28.25 -15.08
C LEU A 245 -20.03 -27.79 -16.33
N LYS A 246 -18.88 -27.14 -16.18
CA LYS A 246 -18.06 -26.71 -17.33
C LYS A 246 -17.36 -27.85 -18.08
N ALA A 247 -17.17 -28.99 -17.44
CA ALA A 247 -16.49 -30.14 -18.03
C ALA A 247 -17.46 -31.17 -18.62
N LYS A 248 -18.72 -31.15 -18.19
CA LYS A 248 -19.78 -32.04 -18.67
C LYS A 248 -20.31 -31.58 -20.03
N ASP A 249 -20.72 -32.52 -20.88
CA ASP A 249 -21.34 -32.21 -22.16
C ASP A 249 -22.75 -31.62 -21.96
N ASP A 250 -23.11 -30.66 -22.80
CA ASP A 250 -24.40 -29.96 -22.75
C ASP A 250 -25.59 -30.94 -22.90
N THR A 251 -25.44 -32.05 -23.64
CA THR A 251 -26.54 -33.02 -23.83
C THR A 251 -26.76 -33.95 -22.64
N ASP A 252 -25.75 -34.10 -21.78
CA ASP A 252 -25.78 -35.02 -20.63
C ASP A 252 -26.22 -34.31 -19.34
N MET A 253 -26.49 -33.01 -19.40
CA MET A 253 -26.93 -32.21 -18.26
C MET A 253 -28.38 -32.50 -17.91
N ASN A 254 -28.68 -32.65 -16.62
CA ASN A 254 -30.07 -32.69 -16.16
C ASN A 254 -30.68 -31.27 -16.19
N GLY A 255 -31.99 -31.16 -15.93
CA GLY A 255 -32.69 -29.86 -15.98
C GLY A 255 -32.17 -28.82 -14.98
N MET A 256 -31.75 -29.25 -13.78
CA MET A 256 -31.21 -28.35 -12.76
C MET A 256 -29.78 -27.90 -13.12
N GLU A 257 -28.96 -28.81 -13.61
CA GLU A 257 -27.60 -28.54 -14.11
C GLU A 257 -27.65 -27.56 -15.28
N SER A 258 -28.55 -27.79 -16.23
CA SER A 258 -28.76 -26.91 -17.39
C SER A 258 -29.18 -25.50 -16.96
N PHE A 259 -30.10 -25.41 -15.99
CA PHE A 259 -30.51 -24.13 -15.41
C PHE A 259 -29.34 -23.37 -14.78
N VAL A 260 -28.54 -24.04 -13.93
CA VAL A 260 -27.39 -23.40 -13.28
C VAL A 260 -26.31 -23.05 -14.31
N PHE A 261 -26.07 -23.91 -15.30
CA PHE A 261 -25.10 -23.67 -16.36
C PHE A 261 -25.45 -22.43 -17.20
N GLU A 262 -26.73 -22.25 -17.55
CA GLU A 262 -27.22 -21.05 -18.24
C GLU A 262 -27.02 -19.80 -17.39
N LYS A 263 -27.30 -19.87 -16.07
CA LYS A 263 -27.07 -18.78 -15.13
C LYS A 263 -25.59 -18.42 -15.03
N ILE A 264 -24.69 -19.40 -14.97
CA ILE A 264 -23.23 -19.17 -15.00
C ILE A 264 -22.81 -18.50 -16.33
N LYS A 265 -23.35 -18.94 -17.47
CA LYS A 265 -23.06 -18.38 -18.80
C LYS A 265 -23.50 -16.92 -18.93
N THR A 266 -24.67 -16.59 -18.37
CA THR A 266 -25.23 -15.23 -18.32
C THR A 266 -24.65 -14.38 -17.19
N LYS A 267 -23.76 -14.93 -16.36
CA LYS A 267 -23.18 -14.29 -15.17
C LYS A 267 -24.24 -13.88 -14.12
N ASP A 268 -25.36 -14.60 -14.08
CA ASP A 268 -26.40 -14.44 -13.08
C ASP A 268 -26.13 -15.36 -11.88
N MET A 269 -26.04 -14.78 -10.69
CA MET A 269 -25.77 -15.49 -9.43
C MET A 269 -27.07 -15.80 -8.66
N SER A 270 -28.24 -15.75 -9.30
CA SER A 270 -29.54 -16.02 -8.65
C SER A 270 -29.69 -17.46 -8.15
N TRP A 271 -28.91 -18.40 -8.69
CA TRP A 271 -28.93 -19.81 -8.29
C TRP A 271 -28.26 -20.06 -6.94
N VAL A 272 -27.43 -19.13 -6.46
CA VAL A 272 -26.84 -19.20 -5.12
C VAL A 272 -27.89 -18.74 -4.10
N PRO A 273 -28.09 -19.47 -2.99
CA PRO A 273 -29.07 -19.10 -1.96
C PRO A 273 -28.81 -17.69 -1.43
N ARG A 274 -29.86 -16.87 -1.31
CA ARG A 274 -29.82 -15.56 -0.66
C ARG A 274 -30.93 -15.49 0.40
N VAL A 275 -30.76 -14.64 1.39
CA VAL A 275 -31.82 -14.26 2.34
C VAL A 275 -32.88 -13.43 1.62
#